data_AF-A0A314YMW7-F1
#
_entry.id   AF-A0A314YMW7-F1
#
_cell.length_a   1.000
_cell.length_b   1.000
_cell.length_c   1.000
_cell.angle_alpha   90.00
_cell.angle_beta   90.00
_cell.angle_gamma   90.00
#
_symmetry.space_group_name_H-M   'P 1'
#
loop_
_entity.id
_entity.type
_entity.pdbx_description
1 polymer ?
#
loop_
_entity_poly.entity_id
_entity_poly.type
_entity_poly.pdbx_seq_one_letter_code
_entity_poly.pdbx_strand_id
1 'polypeptide(L)'
;MMASYSVSDAVATYYLYMTYVHPFIFSLATIIPMSPDEVLRKGSGTLCEMLLMVQAYKANVICPNKHQSDPEKFYKNHLLESETYIGGHVECLESGVFRSDLPTSFKLDASAYEQLINNLDRDLQYAIRVEGKMDLESVSNYEEVKSSILEKLVRLRDEPIREESPLIYHLDVAQCIPTLF
;
A
#
# COMPACT_ATOMS: atom_id res chain seq x y z
N MET A 1 -38.31 -16.26 -19.61
CA MET A 1 -36.89 -15.95 -19.97
C MET A 1 -36.58 -14.46 -19.87
N MET A 2 -37.35 -13.55 -20.49
CA MET A 2 -37.12 -12.10 -20.32
C MET A 2 -37.52 -11.55 -18.93
N ALA A 3 -38.63 -12.03 -18.35
CA ALA A 3 -39.03 -11.62 -17.00
C ALA A 3 -38.01 -12.05 -15.93
N SER A 4 -37.45 -13.27 -16.05
CA SER A 4 -36.41 -13.75 -15.14
C SER A 4 -35.10 -12.95 -15.25
N TYR A 5 -34.73 -12.50 -16.45
CA TYR A 5 -33.58 -11.63 -16.65
C TYR A 5 -33.80 -10.24 -16.04
N SER A 6 -34.97 -9.63 -16.27
CA SER A 6 -35.32 -8.34 -15.68
C SER A 6 -35.35 -8.39 -14.15
N VAL A 7 -35.90 -9.46 -13.56
CA VAL A 7 -35.88 -9.66 -12.09
C VAL A 7 -34.44 -9.89 -11.60
N SER A 8 -33.62 -10.62 -12.35
CA SER A 8 -32.21 -10.83 -12.01
C SER A 8 -31.44 -9.51 -11.93
N ASP A 9 -31.60 -8.62 -12.90
CA ASP A 9 -30.94 -7.31 -12.91
C ASP A 9 -31.41 -6.42 -11.76
N ALA A 10 -32.71 -6.43 -11.45
CA ALA A 10 -33.26 -5.67 -10.33
C ALA A 10 -32.71 -6.17 -8.98
N VAL A 11 -32.66 -7.49 -8.80
CA VAL A 11 -32.09 -8.13 -7.60
C VAL A 11 -30.60 -7.81 -7.48
N ALA A 12 -29.83 -7.94 -8.56
CA ALA A 12 -28.41 -7.62 -8.57
C ALA A 12 -28.16 -6.14 -8.22
N THR A 13 -28.91 -5.23 -8.83
CA THR A 13 -28.80 -3.78 -8.58
C THR A 13 -29.13 -3.44 -7.13
N TYR A 14 -30.22 -3.99 -6.60
CA TYR A 14 -30.64 -3.74 -5.23
C TYR A 14 -29.59 -4.22 -4.21
N TYR A 15 -29.11 -5.46 -4.34
CA TYR A 15 -28.11 -5.98 -3.39
C TYR A 15 -26.74 -5.34 -3.57
N LEU A 16 -26.31 -5.03 -4.79
CA LEU A 16 -25.09 -4.24 -5.01
C LEU A 16 -25.17 -2.90 -4.29
N TYR A 17 -26.29 -2.19 -4.43
CA TYR A 17 -26.51 -0.91 -3.78
C TYR A 17 -26.54 -1.05 -2.26
N MET A 18 -27.37 -1.93 -1.72
CA MET A 18 -27.57 -2.06 -0.27
C MET A 18 -26.32 -2.57 0.46
N THR A 19 -25.55 -3.47 -0.16
CA THR A 19 -24.36 -4.07 0.46
C THR A 19 -23.14 -3.16 0.37
N TYR A 20 -22.89 -2.52 -0.79
CA TYR A 20 -21.64 -1.80 -1.02
C TYR A 20 -21.81 -0.29 -1.06
N VAL A 21 -22.79 0.21 -1.82
CA VAL A 21 -22.90 1.66 -2.10
C VAL A 21 -23.53 2.41 -0.93
N HIS A 22 -24.63 1.90 -0.39
CA HIS A 22 -25.41 2.57 0.65
C HIS A 22 -24.59 2.88 1.91
N PRO A 23 -23.97 1.89 2.60
CA PRO A 23 -23.17 2.19 3.78
C PRO A 23 -21.98 3.10 3.45
N PHE A 24 -21.29 2.87 2.34
CA PHE A 24 -20.10 3.65 1.96
C PHE A 24 -20.42 5.13 1.74
N ILE A 25 -21.42 5.43 0.90
CA ILE A 25 -21.77 6.82 0.56
C ILE A 25 -22.32 7.57 1.77
N PHE A 26 -23.20 6.95 2.55
CA PHE A 26 -23.75 7.60 3.74
C PHE A 26 -22.70 7.78 4.83
N SER A 27 -21.77 6.84 5.02
CA SER A 27 -20.63 7.02 5.93
C SER A 27 -19.72 8.17 5.47
N LEU A 28 -19.40 8.27 4.18
CA LEU A 28 -18.59 9.38 3.65
C LEU A 28 -19.29 10.74 3.80
N ALA A 29 -20.60 10.79 3.57
CA ALA A 29 -21.39 12.01 3.74
C ALA A 29 -21.51 12.48 5.22
N THR A 30 -21.09 11.66 6.20
CA THR A 30 -21.01 12.12 7.60
C THR A 30 -19.83 13.06 7.87
N ILE A 31 -18.76 12.97 7.06
CA ILE A 31 -17.53 13.75 7.23
C ILE A 31 -17.30 14.76 6.11
N ILE A 32 -17.81 14.49 4.91
CA ILE A 32 -17.71 15.40 3.76
C ILE A 32 -18.94 16.31 3.79
N PRO A 33 -18.78 17.66 3.75
CA PRO A 33 -19.89 18.61 3.80
C PRO A 33 -20.63 18.69 2.45
N MET A 34 -21.14 17.58 1.95
CA MET A 34 -21.85 17.46 0.67
C MET A 34 -23.03 16.48 0.79
N SER A 35 -24.00 16.58 -0.11
CA SER A 35 -25.11 15.62 -0.15
C SER A 35 -24.64 14.23 -0.60
N PRO A 36 -25.33 13.13 -0.22
CA PRO A 36 -24.98 11.78 -0.68
C PRO A 36 -24.91 11.63 -2.21
N ASP A 37 -25.78 12.34 -2.95
CA ASP A 37 -25.75 12.34 -4.42
C ASP A 37 -24.46 12.99 -4.96
N GLU A 38 -24.00 14.08 -4.35
CA GLU A 38 -22.74 14.71 -4.72
C GLU A 38 -21.53 13.86 -4.34
N VAL A 39 -21.53 13.24 -3.16
CA VAL A 39 -20.45 12.32 -2.74
C VAL A 39 -20.32 11.15 -3.72
N LEU A 40 -21.44 10.64 -4.24
CA LEU A 40 -21.45 9.56 -5.23
C LEU A 40 -20.96 9.99 -6.61
N ARG A 41 -21.23 11.23 -7.03
CA ARG A 41 -21.00 11.70 -8.41
C ARG A 41 -19.72 12.50 -8.60
N LYS A 42 -19.21 13.15 -7.57
CA LYS A 42 -18.00 13.99 -7.66
C LYS A 42 -16.74 13.13 -7.63
N GLY A 43 -15.70 13.59 -8.32
CA GLY A 43 -14.40 12.93 -8.30
C GLY A 43 -13.78 12.98 -6.90
N SER A 44 -12.99 11.95 -6.54
CA SER A 44 -12.33 11.86 -5.24
C SER A 44 -11.45 13.07 -4.91
N GLY A 45 -10.83 13.70 -5.92
CA GLY A 45 -10.08 14.94 -5.75
C GLY A 45 -10.92 16.10 -5.22
N THR A 46 -12.18 16.23 -5.66
CA THR A 46 -13.13 17.23 -5.12
C THR A 46 -13.55 16.87 -3.70
N LEU A 47 -13.73 15.59 -3.40
CA LEU A 47 -14.02 15.15 -2.03
C LEU A 47 -12.87 15.50 -1.07
N CYS A 48 -11.63 15.29 -1.50
CA CYS A 48 -10.43 15.73 -0.77
C CYS A 48 -10.36 17.25 -0.62
N GLU A 49 -10.67 18.02 -1.68
CA GLU A 49 -10.76 19.49 -1.63
C GLU A 49 -11.73 19.95 -0.53
N MET A 50 -12.92 19.34 -0.43
CA MET A 50 -13.90 19.69 0.60
C MET A 50 -13.40 19.39 2.02
N LEU A 51 -12.76 18.23 2.22
CA LEU A 51 -12.18 17.88 3.52
C LEU A 51 -11.08 18.87 3.92
N LEU A 52 -10.21 19.26 2.99
CA LEU A 52 -9.16 20.24 3.22
C LEU A 52 -9.73 21.63 3.53
N MET A 53 -10.78 22.07 2.83
CA MET A 53 -11.46 23.34 3.10
C MET A 53 -12.05 23.39 4.51
N VAL A 54 -12.64 22.28 5.00
CA VAL A 54 -13.14 22.20 6.39
C VAL A 54 -12.00 22.35 7.39
N GLN A 55 -10.85 21.70 7.16
CA GLN A 55 -9.70 21.82 8.07
C GLN A 55 -9.08 23.21 8.02
N ALA A 56 -8.93 23.80 6.84
CA ALA A 56 -8.42 25.17 6.67
C ALA A 56 -9.31 26.19 7.39
N TYR A 57 -10.64 26.07 7.24
CA TYR A 57 -11.59 26.92 7.95
C TYR A 57 -11.46 26.79 9.48
N LYS A 58 -11.37 25.55 10.00
CA LYS A 58 -11.17 25.31 11.45
C LYS A 58 -9.85 25.87 11.97
N ALA A 59 -8.80 25.85 11.15
CA ALA A 59 -7.49 26.40 11.47
C ALA A 59 -7.37 27.92 11.20
N ASN A 60 -8.45 28.58 10.75
CA ASN A 60 -8.46 29.98 10.32
C ASN A 60 -7.40 30.31 9.24
N VAL A 61 -7.20 29.37 8.31
CA VAL A 61 -6.33 29.51 7.14
C VAL A 61 -7.18 29.89 5.93
N ILE A 62 -6.78 30.94 5.21
CA ILE A 62 -7.46 31.38 3.99
C ILE A 62 -7.26 30.33 2.90
N CYS A 63 -8.36 29.83 2.33
CA CYS A 63 -8.30 28.93 1.18
C CYS A 63 -7.75 29.67 -0.05
N PRO A 64 -6.72 29.15 -0.72
CA PRO A 64 -6.22 29.74 -1.95
C PRO A 64 -7.27 29.65 -3.07
N ASN A 65 -7.16 30.55 -4.05
CA ASN A 65 -7.94 30.46 -5.27
C ASN A 65 -7.57 29.19 -6.07
N LYS A 66 -8.49 28.72 -6.91
CA LYS A 66 -8.21 27.58 -7.79
C LYS A 66 -7.03 27.88 -8.71
N HIS A 67 -6.14 26.89 -8.86
CA HIS A 67 -4.98 27.00 -9.73
C HIS A 67 -5.43 27.21 -11.19
N GLN A 68 -4.78 28.15 -11.87
CA GLN A 68 -4.91 28.38 -13.30
C GLN A 68 -3.53 28.12 -13.92
N SER A 69 -3.47 27.17 -14.85
CA SER A 69 -2.23 26.85 -15.54
C SER A 69 -1.87 27.98 -16.52
N ASP A 70 -0.58 28.31 -16.60
CA ASP A 70 -0.09 29.20 -17.64
C ASP A 70 -0.36 28.61 -19.03
N PRO A 71 -0.81 29.42 -20.01
CA PRO A 71 -1.13 28.92 -21.35
C PRO A 71 0.11 28.42 -22.10
N GLU A 72 1.28 28.98 -21.81
CA GLU A 72 2.54 28.61 -22.44
C GLU A 72 3.67 28.59 -21.41
N LYS A 73 4.47 27.52 -21.42
CA LYS A 73 5.66 27.40 -20.58
C LYS A 73 6.86 27.08 -21.45
N PHE A 74 8.02 27.68 -21.15
CA PHE A 74 9.25 27.46 -21.88
C PHE A 74 10.33 26.89 -20.97
N TYR A 75 11.07 25.90 -21.47
CA TYR A 75 12.29 25.40 -20.84
C TYR A 75 13.43 25.43 -21.84
N LYS A 76 14.52 26.15 -21.52
CA LYS A 76 15.67 26.36 -22.41
C LYS A 76 15.25 26.85 -23.82
N ASN A 77 14.32 27.81 -23.88
CA ASN A 77 13.74 28.36 -25.11
C ASN A 77 12.98 27.34 -25.99
N HIS A 78 12.66 26.16 -25.46
CA HIS A 78 11.73 25.22 -26.07
C HIS A 78 10.37 25.32 -25.40
N LEU A 79 9.32 25.45 -26.20
CA LEU A 79 7.95 25.39 -25.72
C LEU A 79 7.69 23.99 -25.14
N LEU A 80 7.18 23.93 -23.92
CA LEU A 80 6.79 22.69 -23.26
C LEU A 80 5.38 22.32 -23.72
N GLU A 81 5.24 21.11 -24.28
CA GLU A 81 3.92 20.52 -24.57
C GLU A 81 3.24 20.04 -23.27
N SER A 82 4.01 19.43 -22.38
CA SER A 82 3.54 18.99 -21.05
C SER A 82 4.66 19.07 -20.03
N GLU A 83 4.27 19.25 -18.77
CA GLU A 83 5.15 19.26 -17.62
C GLU A 83 4.64 18.24 -16.60
N THR A 84 5.49 17.31 -16.20
CA THR A 84 5.16 16.26 -15.22
C THR A 84 6.42 15.85 -14.46
N TYR A 85 6.26 14.98 -13.47
CA TYR A 85 7.34 14.40 -12.68
C TYR A 85 7.50 12.90 -12.96
N ILE A 86 8.66 12.34 -12.60
CA ILE A 86 8.90 10.90 -12.69
C ILE A 86 8.01 10.20 -11.66
N GLY A 87 7.10 9.36 -12.13
CA GLY A 87 6.14 8.64 -11.29
C GLY A 87 6.74 7.42 -10.58
N GLY A 88 5.87 6.46 -10.26
CA GLY A 88 6.29 5.20 -9.63
C GLY A 88 7.26 4.40 -10.50
N HIS A 89 8.21 3.74 -9.86
CA HIS A 89 9.16 2.83 -10.50
C HIS A 89 8.52 1.46 -10.75
N VAL A 90 8.71 0.89 -11.93
CA VAL A 90 8.14 -0.41 -12.32
C VAL A 90 9.20 -1.24 -13.03
N GLU A 91 9.40 -2.46 -12.55
CA GLU A 91 10.37 -3.41 -13.12
C GLU A 91 9.77 -4.80 -13.28
N CYS A 92 10.20 -5.51 -14.31
CA CYS A 92 9.96 -6.94 -14.49
C CYS A 92 11.33 -7.63 -14.47
N LEU A 93 11.69 -8.19 -13.32
CA LEU A 93 13.00 -8.82 -13.11
C LEU A 93 13.07 -10.20 -13.77
N GLU A 94 12.01 -10.99 -13.62
CA GLU A 94 11.93 -12.35 -14.16
C GLU A 94 10.52 -12.64 -14.69
N SER A 95 10.43 -13.58 -15.64
CA SER A 95 9.19 -14.07 -16.23
C SER A 95 9.22 -15.59 -16.30
N GLY A 96 8.11 -16.24 -15.95
CA GLY A 96 8.03 -17.70 -15.92
C GLY A 96 6.89 -18.20 -15.05
N VAL A 97 6.85 -19.52 -14.84
CA VAL A 97 5.91 -20.17 -13.92
C VAL A 97 6.65 -20.53 -12.64
N PHE A 98 6.32 -19.84 -11.55
CA PHE A 98 6.82 -20.14 -10.21
C PHE A 98 5.70 -20.77 -9.38
N ARG A 99 5.99 -21.91 -8.76
CA ARG A 99 5.03 -22.65 -7.92
C ARG A 99 5.72 -23.21 -6.69
N SER A 100 4.99 -23.32 -5.59
CA SER A 100 5.51 -23.88 -4.34
C SER A 100 5.90 -25.36 -4.44
N ASP A 101 5.42 -26.09 -5.45
CA ASP A 101 5.71 -27.50 -5.69
C ASP A 101 6.76 -27.75 -6.78
N LEU A 102 7.34 -26.69 -7.36
CA LEU A 102 8.40 -26.78 -8.36
C LEU A 102 9.71 -26.22 -7.77
N PRO A 103 10.78 -27.03 -7.66
CA PRO A 103 12.07 -26.55 -7.20
C PRO A 103 12.59 -25.38 -8.05
N THR A 104 13.20 -24.40 -7.38
CA THR A 104 13.81 -23.23 -8.01
C THR A 104 15.25 -23.10 -7.51
N SER A 105 16.16 -22.67 -8.38
CA SER A 105 17.56 -22.45 -8.03
C SER A 105 17.73 -21.09 -7.35
N PHE A 106 18.34 -21.07 -6.17
CA PHE A 106 18.67 -19.87 -5.42
C PHE A 106 20.19 -19.68 -5.36
N LYS A 107 20.61 -18.46 -5.69
CA LYS A 107 22.00 -17.99 -5.53
C LYS A 107 22.00 -16.83 -4.54
N LEU A 108 22.29 -17.16 -3.29
CA LEU A 108 22.22 -16.24 -2.17
C LEU A 108 23.54 -15.46 -2.01
N ASP A 109 23.46 -14.22 -1.53
CA ASP A 109 24.63 -13.42 -1.16
C ASP A 109 24.92 -13.60 0.34
N ALA A 110 25.96 -14.37 0.67
CA ALA A 110 26.36 -14.64 2.05
C ALA A 110 26.64 -13.36 2.85
N SER A 111 27.10 -12.27 2.21
CA SER A 111 27.37 -11.01 2.90
C SER A 111 26.08 -10.33 3.38
N ALA A 112 24.98 -10.46 2.64
CA ALA A 112 23.67 -9.95 3.04
C ALA A 112 23.13 -10.71 4.26
N TYR A 113 23.29 -12.05 4.30
CA TYR A 113 22.89 -12.85 5.46
C TYR A 113 23.70 -12.53 6.71
N GLU A 114 25.00 -12.24 6.58
CA GLU A 114 25.82 -11.77 7.70
C GLU A 114 25.31 -10.44 8.25
N GLN A 115 24.87 -9.51 7.40
CA GLN A 115 24.24 -8.26 7.84
C GLN A 115 22.92 -8.50 8.58
N LEU A 116 22.08 -9.43 8.09
CA LEU A 116 20.84 -9.81 8.76
C LEU A 116 21.11 -10.42 10.16
N ILE A 117 22.11 -11.28 10.27
CA ILE A 117 22.51 -11.89 11.54
C ILE A 117 22.96 -10.82 12.54
N ASN A 118 23.81 -9.89 12.11
CA ASN A 118 24.33 -8.82 12.97
C ASN A 118 23.23 -7.85 13.44
N ASN A 119 22.19 -7.68 12.63
CA ASN A 119 21.06 -6.81 12.93
C ASN A 119 19.88 -7.51 13.63
N LEU A 120 19.90 -8.84 13.74
CA LEU A 120 18.77 -9.65 14.18
C LEU A 120 18.17 -9.19 15.51
N ASP A 121 19.02 -8.87 16.49
CA ASP A 121 18.55 -8.43 17.81
C ASP A 121 17.81 -7.08 17.74
N ARG A 122 18.39 -6.12 16.99
CA ARG A 122 17.76 -4.81 16.77
C ARG A 122 16.41 -4.97 16.08
N ASP A 123 16.34 -5.80 15.04
CA ASP A 123 15.15 -5.96 14.21
C ASP A 123 14.02 -6.67 14.97
N LEU A 124 14.35 -7.68 15.80
CA LEU A 124 13.38 -8.32 16.68
C LEU A 124 12.85 -7.37 17.76
N GLN A 125 13.72 -6.56 18.36
CA GLN A 125 13.27 -5.55 19.33
C GLN A 125 12.35 -4.51 18.68
N TYR A 126 12.65 -4.10 17.45
CA TYR A 126 11.79 -3.19 16.68
C TYR A 126 10.43 -3.83 16.40
N ALA A 127 10.40 -5.07 15.92
CA ALA A 127 9.17 -5.81 15.66
C ALA A 127 8.28 -5.91 16.91
N ILE A 128 8.86 -6.15 18.09
CA ILE A 128 8.08 -6.25 19.34
C ILE A 128 7.56 -4.88 19.79
N ARG A 129 8.44 -3.87 19.86
CA ARG A 129 8.12 -2.57 20.44
C ARG A 129 7.29 -1.69 19.51
N VAL A 130 7.62 -1.66 18.23
CA VAL A 130 7.04 -0.71 17.26
C VAL A 130 5.86 -1.35 16.54
N GLU A 131 6.07 -2.54 15.95
CA GLU A 131 5.02 -3.21 15.18
C GLU A 131 4.01 -3.91 16.11
N GLY A 132 4.52 -4.64 17.10
CA GLY A 132 3.72 -5.35 18.10
C GLY A 132 3.13 -4.46 19.18
N LYS A 133 3.70 -3.26 19.42
CA LYS A 133 3.32 -2.34 20.51
C LYS A 133 3.35 -3.03 21.89
N MET A 134 4.32 -3.91 22.10
CA MET A 134 4.52 -4.68 23.32
C MET A 134 5.83 -4.33 24.01
N ASP A 135 5.86 -4.52 25.33
CA ASP A 135 7.09 -4.40 26.10
C ASP A 135 7.93 -5.66 25.98
N LEU A 136 9.25 -5.51 25.81
CA LEU A 136 10.18 -6.65 25.72
C LEU A 136 10.10 -7.56 26.95
N GLU A 137 9.84 -6.98 28.12
CA GLU A 137 9.72 -7.73 29.39
C GLU A 137 8.53 -8.70 29.41
N SER A 138 7.52 -8.46 28.57
CA SER A 138 6.35 -9.34 28.45
C SER A 138 6.60 -10.57 27.58
N VAL A 139 7.73 -10.63 26.86
CA VAL A 139 8.04 -11.69 25.90
C VAL A 139 8.79 -12.83 26.58
N SER A 140 8.17 -14.00 26.66
CA SER A 140 8.72 -15.17 27.36
C SER A 140 9.65 -16.04 26.50
N ASN A 141 9.54 -15.97 25.18
CA ASN A 141 10.23 -16.85 24.24
C ASN A 141 11.23 -16.12 23.32
N TYR A 142 11.71 -14.95 23.73
CA TYR A 142 12.57 -14.10 22.90
C TYR A 142 13.84 -14.83 22.44
N GLU A 143 14.59 -15.39 23.39
CA GLU A 143 15.86 -16.09 23.10
C GLU A 143 15.66 -17.37 22.27
N GLU A 144 14.54 -18.07 22.47
CA GLU A 144 14.19 -19.27 21.69
C GLU A 144 13.96 -18.91 20.22
N VAL A 145 13.11 -17.90 19.96
CA VAL A 145 12.78 -17.46 18.60
C VAL A 145 14.01 -16.87 17.92
N LYS A 146 14.77 -16.03 18.62
CA LYS A 146 16.03 -15.46 18.12
C LYS A 146 17.02 -16.54 17.71
N SER A 147 17.20 -17.56 18.55
CA SER A 147 18.11 -18.68 18.25
C SER A 147 17.64 -19.50 17.04
N SER A 148 16.32 -19.76 16.93
CA SER A 148 15.75 -20.48 15.78
C SER A 148 15.94 -19.74 14.46
N ILE A 149 15.77 -18.41 14.47
CA ILE A 149 16.00 -17.57 13.28
C ILE A 149 17.50 -17.54 12.94
N LEU A 150 18.36 -17.35 13.94
CA LEU A 150 19.80 -17.32 13.77
C LEU A 150 20.31 -18.61 13.11
N GLU A 151 19.86 -19.77 13.58
CA GLU A 151 20.25 -21.07 13.01
C GLU A 151 19.90 -21.18 11.51
N LYS A 152 18.71 -20.73 11.12
CA LYS A 152 18.28 -20.73 9.72
C LYS A 152 19.12 -19.77 8.87
N LEU A 153 19.40 -18.57 9.37
CA LEU A 153 20.22 -17.57 8.66
C LEU A 153 21.65 -18.06 8.46
N VAL A 154 22.24 -18.70 9.48
CA VAL A 154 23.59 -19.29 9.39
C VAL A 154 23.65 -20.38 8.32
N ARG A 155 22.64 -21.26 8.26
CA ARG A 155 22.56 -22.29 7.19
C ARG A 155 22.50 -21.68 5.80
N LEU A 156 21.71 -20.61 5.62
CA LEU A 156 21.59 -19.93 4.32
C LEU A 156 22.88 -19.20 3.92
N ARG A 157 23.63 -18.67 4.90
CA ARG A 157 24.94 -18.05 4.68
C ARG A 157 26.01 -19.08 4.27
N ASP A 158 26.08 -20.20 5.00
CA ASP A 158 27.15 -21.19 4.85
C ASP A 158 26.95 -22.07 3.59
N GLU A 159 25.71 -22.26 3.15
CA GLU A 159 25.34 -22.98 1.93
C GLU A 159 24.46 -22.11 1.00
N PRO A 160 25.05 -21.12 0.29
CA PRO A 160 24.30 -20.09 -0.43
C PRO A 160 23.76 -20.51 -1.80
N ILE A 161 24.24 -21.62 -2.37
CA ILE A 161 23.74 -22.17 -3.65
C ILE A 161 22.82 -23.33 -3.32
N ARG A 162 21.52 -23.17 -3.60
CA ARG A 162 20.48 -24.13 -3.17
C ARG A 162 19.48 -24.39 -4.27
N GLU A 163 18.82 -25.54 -4.21
CA GLU A 163 17.70 -25.89 -5.08
C GLU A 163 16.57 -26.42 -4.20
N GLU A 164 15.53 -25.61 -4.02
CA GLU A 164 14.44 -25.89 -3.08
C GLU A 164 13.11 -25.35 -3.62
N SER A 165 12.00 -25.81 -3.06
CA SER A 165 10.67 -25.28 -3.36
C SER A 165 10.54 -23.83 -2.86
N PRO A 166 10.12 -22.87 -3.71
CA PRO A 166 10.03 -21.47 -3.33
C PRO A 166 8.83 -21.18 -2.42
N LEU A 167 8.97 -20.14 -1.59
CA LEU A 167 7.85 -19.47 -0.93
C LEU A 167 7.57 -18.15 -1.67
N ILE A 168 6.36 -18.03 -2.22
CA ILE A 168 5.96 -16.85 -3.00
C ILE A 168 5.37 -15.81 -2.05
N TYR A 169 6.08 -14.70 -1.86
CA TYR A 169 5.67 -13.59 -1.02
C TYR A 169 5.35 -12.35 -1.83
N HIS A 170 4.34 -11.61 -1.38
CA HIS A 170 4.02 -10.26 -1.86
C HIS A 170 4.18 -9.29 -0.70
N LEU A 171 5.12 -8.36 -0.81
CA LEU A 171 5.36 -7.30 0.16
C LEU A 171 4.84 -5.99 -0.43
N ASP A 172 3.99 -5.31 0.33
CA ASP A 172 3.42 -4.01 -0.03
C ASP A 172 3.45 -3.09 1.17
N VAL A 173 3.76 -1.81 0.94
CA VAL A 173 3.83 -0.78 1.98
C VAL A 173 2.44 -0.18 2.13
N ALA A 174 1.80 -0.47 3.27
CA ALA A 174 0.47 0.04 3.58
C ALA A 174 0.44 1.58 3.52
N GLN A 175 -0.42 2.14 2.66
CA GLN A 175 -0.55 3.58 2.44
C GLN A 175 0.80 4.26 2.14
N CYS A 176 1.58 3.70 1.21
CA CYS A 176 2.92 4.19 0.84
C CYS A 176 2.98 5.72 0.62
N ILE A 177 2.14 6.28 -0.24
CA ILE A 177 2.18 7.72 -0.54
C ILE A 177 1.77 8.57 0.67
N PRO A 178 0.64 8.30 1.36
CA PRO A 178 0.28 9.05 2.57
C PRO A 178 1.29 8.98 3.71
N THR A 179 2.07 7.90 3.84
CA THR A 179 3.02 7.72 4.95
C THR A 179 4.40 8.32 4.70
N LEU A 180 4.70 8.69 3.46
CA LEU A 180 5.95 9.38 3.09
C LEU A 180 5.98 10.87 3.51
N PHE A 181 4.81 11.48 3.74
CA PHE A 181 4.64 12.90 4.09
C PHE A 181 4.06 13.07 5.50
#